data_AF-A0A1X0QHT3-F1
#
_entry.id   AF-A0A1X0QHT3-F1
#
_cell.length_a   1.000
_cell.length_b   1.000
_cell.length_c   1.000
_cell.angle_alpha   90.00
_cell.angle_beta   90.00
_cell.angle_gamma   90.00
#
_symmetry.space_group_name_H-M   'P 1'
#
loop_
_entity.id
_entity.type
_entity.pdbx_description
1 polymer ?
#
loop_
_entity_poly.entity_id
_entity_poly.type
_entity_poly.pdbx_seq_one_letter_code
_entity_poly.pdbx_strand_id
1 'polypeptide(L)'
;MIQQLGWGEFTIQIKVTLFNNDKLHFSHFLKLHGSTNVVKSDKIDTVFYRGQFNFLDQQEIFDDSDEFYRIEKAIDKTIEELERLEEQ
;
A
#
# COMPACT_ATOMS: atom_id res chain seq x y z
N MET A 1 -3.80 2.08 -7.20
CA MET A 1 -3.19 3.43 -7.12
C MET A 1 -3.87 4.13 -5.96
N ILE A 2 -3.11 4.64 -4.98
CA ILE A 2 -3.65 5.37 -3.83
C ILE A 2 -3.32 6.85 -4.02
N GLN A 3 -4.30 7.73 -3.81
CA GLN A 3 -4.14 9.18 -3.86
C GLN A 3 -4.51 9.74 -2.49
N GLN A 4 -3.60 10.51 -1.88
CA GLN A 4 -3.77 11.09 -0.55
C GLN A 4 -3.06 12.44 -0.46
N LEU A 5 -3.50 13.27 0.49
CA LEU A 5 -2.86 14.53 0.85
C LEU A 5 -2.08 14.36 2.15
N GLY A 6 -0.90 14.96 2.23
CA GLY A 6 -0.05 14.87 3.42
C GLY A 6 1.11 15.84 3.35
N TRP A 7 1.68 16.14 4.50
CA TRP A 7 2.80 17.07 4.67
C TRP A 7 4.12 16.40 5.06
N GLY A 8 4.05 15.14 5.52
CA GLY A 8 5.21 14.38 6.00
C GLY A 8 5.71 13.34 5.01
N GLU A 9 7.04 13.19 4.94
CA GLU A 9 7.69 12.10 4.21
C GLU A 9 7.85 10.88 5.12
N PHE A 10 7.60 9.69 4.57
CA PHE A 10 7.73 8.44 5.33
C PHE A 10 7.96 7.24 4.42
N THR A 11 8.39 6.14 5.02
CA THR A 11 8.57 4.87 4.30
C THR A 11 7.26 4.10 4.28
N ILE A 12 6.73 3.84 3.10
CA ILE A 12 5.59 2.97 2.84
C ILE A 12 6.09 1.53 2.71
N GLN A 13 5.52 0.63 3.51
CA GLN A 13 5.67 -0.81 3.34
C GLN A 13 4.56 -1.33 2.43
N ILE A 14 4.93 -1.89 1.28
CA ILE A 14 4.01 -2.41 0.28
C ILE A 14 4.13 -3.93 0.29
N LYS A 15 3.03 -4.61 0.58
CA LYS A 15 2.94 -6.06 0.53
C LYS A 15 2.11 -6.47 -0.68
N VAL A 16 2.68 -7.30 -1.54
CA VAL A 16 1.99 -7.87 -2.71
C VAL A 16 1.78 -9.35 -2.45
N THR A 17 0.53 -9.77 -2.32
CA THR A 17 0.17 -11.19 -2.25
C THR A 17 -0.04 -11.71 -3.66
N LEU A 18 0.69 -12.76 -4.02
CA LEU A 18 0.58 -13.45 -5.31
C LEU A 18 -0.51 -14.52 -5.26
N PHE A 19 -0.94 -14.98 -6.43
CA PHE A 19 -1.99 -16.01 -6.58
C PHE A 19 -1.68 -17.33 -5.84
N ASN A 20 -0.41 -17.65 -5.59
CA ASN A 20 0.03 -18.84 -4.88
C ASN A 20 0.19 -18.61 -3.36
N ASN A 21 -0.38 -17.52 -2.82
CA ASN A 21 -0.22 -17.05 -1.45
C ASN A 21 1.20 -16.63 -1.04
N ASP A 22 2.15 -16.56 -1.99
CA ASP A 22 3.45 -15.96 -1.72
C ASP A 22 3.31 -14.46 -1.47
N LYS A 23 4.12 -13.93 -0.56
CA LYS A 23 4.10 -12.53 -0.16
C LYS A 23 5.41 -11.87 -0.54
N LEU A 24 5.31 -10.87 -1.41
CA LEU A 24 6.42 -9.99 -1.74
C LEU A 24 6.32 -8.74 -0.86
N HIS A 25 7.44 -8.34 -0.28
CA HIS A 25 7.54 -7.13 0.52
C HIS A 25 8.44 -6.12 -0.17
N PHE A 26 7.91 -4.93 -0.39
CA PHE A 26 8.63 -3.79 -0.92
C PHE A 26 8.59 -2.65 0.07
N SER A 27 9.66 -1.86 0.09
CA SER A 27 9.75 -0.64 0.88
C SER A 27 9.94 0.52 -0.09
N HIS A 28 9.11 1.54 0.01
CA HIS A 28 9.16 2.72 -0.84
C HIS A 28 9.16 3.99 0.01
N PHE A 29 10.10 4.89 -0.21
CA PHE A 29 10.15 6.16 0.51
C PHE A 29 9.29 7.19 -0.20
N LEU A 30 8.21 7.62 0.45
CA LEU A 30 7.31 8.65 -0.05
C LEU A 30 7.97 10.02 0.12
N LYS A 31 8.55 10.51 -0.98
CA LYS A 31 9.21 11.81 -1.05
C LYS A 31 8.25 12.90 -1.51
N LEU A 32 8.12 13.96 -0.73
CA LEU A 32 7.25 15.11 -0.99
C LEU A 32 8.05 16.36 -1.35
N HIS A 33 9.27 16.50 -0.84
CA HIS A 33 10.09 17.70 -1.00
C HIS A 33 11.21 17.48 -2.02
N GLY A 34 11.42 18.46 -2.88
CA GLY A 34 12.45 18.43 -3.92
C GLY A 34 12.77 19.82 -4.45
N SER A 35 13.64 19.89 -5.45
CA SER A 35 13.97 21.15 -6.14
C SER A 35 12.83 21.70 -7.00
N THR A 36 11.79 20.89 -7.24
CA THR A 36 10.62 21.21 -8.06
C THR A 36 9.33 21.05 -7.27
N ASN A 37 8.29 21.79 -7.64
CA ASN A 37 6.96 21.75 -6.98
C ASN A 37 6.25 20.40 -7.14
N VAL A 38 6.64 19.60 -8.15
CA VAL A 38 6.15 18.23 -8.34
C VAL A 38 7.34 17.29 -8.19
N VAL A 39 7.21 16.34 -7.27
CA VAL A 39 8.21 15.30 -7.03
C VAL A 39 7.71 13.98 -7.58
N LYS A 40 8.54 13.31 -8.38
CA LYS A 40 8.29 11.94 -8.85
C LYS A 40 9.34 11.02 -8.25
N SER A 41 8.88 9.99 -7.53
CA SER A 41 9.74 8.95 -6.97
C SER A 41 9.20 7.60 -7.41
N ASP A 42 9.68 7.12 -8.56
CA ASP A 42 9.30 5.80 -9.08
C ASP A 42 10.43 4.81 -8.83
N LYS A 43 10.08 3.54 -8.56
CA LYS A 43 11.04 2.44 -8.44
C LYS A 43 10.66 1.32 -9.39
N ILE A 44 11.65 0.81 -10.13
CA ILE A 44 11.51 -0.37 -11.00
C ILE A 44 12.20 -1.54 -10.30
N ASP A 45 11.46 -2.60 -10.01
CA ASP A 45 11.96 -3.83 -9.42
C ASP A 45 11.66 -5.02 -10.35
N THR A 46 12.52 -6.04 -10.33
CA THR A 46 12.34 -7.27 -11.11
C THR A 46 12.15 -8.45 -10.16
N VAL A 47 11.04 -9.17 -10.32
CA VAL A 47 10.72 -10.36 -9.52
C VAL A 47 11.08 -11.61 -10.33
N PHE A 48 11.97 -12.43 -9.77
CA PHE A 48 12.34 -13.72 -10.37
C PHE A 48 11.59 -14.84 -9.67
N TYR A 49 10.69 -15.50 -10.38
CA TYR A 49 10.02 -16.70 -9.89
C TYR A 49 10.82 -17.95 -10.26
N ARG A 50 11.22 -18.74 -9.27
CA ARG A 50 11.93 -20.01 -9.46
C ARG A 50 11.03 -21.17 -9.04
N GLY A 51 10.16 -21.61 -9.95
CA GLY A 51 9.26 -22.74 -9.72
C GLY A 51 8.69 -23.31 -11.02
N GLN A 52 8.22 -24.56 -10.97
CA GLN A 52 7.42 -25.14 -12.06
C GLN A 52 6.02 -24.53 -11.99
N PHE A 53 5.56 -23.95 -13.11
CA PHE A 53 4.25 -23.31 -13.22
C PHE A 53 3.18 -24.41 -13.33
N ASN A 54 2.70 -24.92 -12.20
CA ASN A 54 1.55 -25.82 -12.18
C ASN A 54 0.30 -24.93 -12.28
N PHE A 55 -0.35 -24.92 -13.44
CA PHE A 55 -1.72 -24.41 -13.55
C PHE A 55 -2.61 -25.27 -12.65
N LEU A 56 -2.84 -24.84 -11.41
CA LEU A 56 -3.96 -25.31 -10.63
C LEU A 56 -5.16 -24.51 -11.11
N ASP A 57 -6.09 -25.19 -11.77
CA ASP A 57 -7.37 -24.64 -12.19
C ASP A 57 -8.02 -23.87 -11.04
N GLN A 58 -8.36 -22.60 -11.32
CA GLN A 58 -9.36 -21.81 -10.61
C GLN A 58 -9.25 -21.82 -9.08
N GLN A 59 -8.23 -21.15 -8.51
CA GLN A 59 -8.35 -20.70 -7.13
C GLN A 59 -9.26 -19.46 -7.07
N GLU A 60 -10.32 -19.60 -6.28
CA GLU A 60 -11.33 -18.58 -5.99
C GLU A 60 -10.67 -17.23 -5.73
N ILE A 61 -11.20 -16.20 -6.41
CA ILE A 61 -10.91 -14.80 -6.12
C ILE A 61 -11.36 -14.57 -4.68
N PHE A 62 -10.42 -14.57 -3.73
CA PHE A 62 -10.69 -14.17 -2.36
C PHE A 62 -11.14 -12.72 -2.37
N ASP A 63 -12.38 -12.48 -1.94
CA ASP A 63 -12.97 -11.16 -1.79
C ASP A 63 -12.40 -10.49 -0.53
N ASP A 64 -11.21 -9.88 -0.66
CA ASP A 64 -10.51 -9.12 0.40
C ASP A 64 -11.20 -7.76 0.73
N SER A 65 -12.44 -7.53 0.28
CA SER A 65 -13.18 -6.29 0.53
C SER A 65 -13.40 -6.01 2.02
N ASP A 66 -13.52 -7.05 2.83
CA ASP A 66 -13.66 -6.95 4.29
C ASP A 66 -12.38 -6.41 4.97
N GLU A 67 -11.20 -6.85 4.53
CA GLU A 67 -9.93 -6.35 5.09
C GLU A 67 -9.69 -4.91 4.67
N PHE A 68 -9.98 -4.58 3.41
CA PHE A 68 -9.91 -3.20 2.91
C PHE A 68 -10.83 -2.25 3.70
N TYR A 69 -12.09 -2.66 3.92
CA TYR A 69 -13.06 -1.87 4.68
C TYR A 69 -12.62 -1.61 6.12
N ARG A 70 -12.00 -2.60 6.77
CA ARG A 70 -11.49 -2.45 8.15
C ARG A 70 -10.33 -1.47 8.22
N ILE A 71 -9.46 -1.46 7.21
CA ILE A 71 -8.33 -0.54 7.14
C ILE A 71 -8.81 0.89 6.92
N GLU A 72 -9.70 1.13 5.95
CA GLU A 72 -10.25 2.48 5.72
C GLU A 72 -10.95 3.04 6.95
N LYS A 73 -11.80 2.24 7.60
CA LYS A 73 -12.51 2.69 8.80
C LYS A 73 -11.58 3.02 9.96
N ALA A 74 -10.44 2.34 10.07
CA ALA A 74 -9.43 2.63 11.09
C ALA A 74 -8.68 3.94 10.79
N ILE A 75 -8.44 4.24 9.51
CA ILE A 75 -7.84 5.50 9.06
C ILE A 75 -8.78 6.66 9.39
N ASP A 76 -10.05 6.57 8.98
CA ASP A 76 -11.06 7.62 9.22
C ASP A 76 -11.18 7.95 10.71
N LYS A 77 -11.26 6.92 11.56
CA LYS A 77 -11.34 7.10 13.01
C LYS A 77 -10.12 7.81 13.58
N THR A 78 -8.93 7.52 13.04
CA THR A 78 -7.69 8.16 13.49
C THR A 78 -7.67 9.64 13.11
N ILE A 79 -8.18 9.98 11.91
CA ILE A 79 -8.30 11.37 11.46
C ILE A 79 -9.28 12.14 12.36
N GLU A 80 -10.45 11.57 12.66
CA GLU A 80 -11.44 12.18 13.57
C GLU A 80 -10.87 12.43 14.97
N GLU A 81 -10.07 11.52 15.51
CA GLU A 81 -9.42 11.69 16.82
C GLU A 81 -8.38 12.81 16.80
N LEU A 82 -7.65 12.98 15.68
CA LEU A 82 -6.68 14.07 15.52
C LEU A 82 -7.38 15.43 15.39
N GLU A 83 -8.43 15.54 14.58
CA GLU A 83 -9.22 16.76 14.44
C GLU A 83 -9.81 17.21 15.79
N ARG A 84 -10.32 16.25 16.58
CA ARG A 84 -10.85 16.53 17.92
C ARG A 84 -9.79 17.02 18.92
N LEU A 85 -8.53 16.61 18.76
CA LEU A 85 -7.42 17.08 19.60
C LEU A 85 -6.95 18.49 19.21
N GLU A 86 -7.15 18.90 17.96
CA GLU A 86 -6.82 20.26 17.48
C GLU A 86 -7.87 21.32 17.87
N GLU A 87 -9.10 20.89 18.20
CA GLU A 87 -10.18 21.78 18.66
C GLU A 87 -10.17 22.06 20.18
N GLN A 88 -9.21 21.53 20.94
CA GLN A 88 -9.00 21.79 22.38
C GLN A 88 -7.87 22.79 22.66
#